data_AF-A0A2E5W578-F1
#
_entry.id   AF-A0A2E5W578-F1
#
_cell.length_a   1.000
_cell.length_b   1.000
_cell.length_c   1.000
_cell.angle_alpha   90.00
_cell.angle_beta   90.00
_cell.angle_gamma   90.00
#
_symmetry.space_group_name_H-M   'P 1'
#
loop_
_entity.id
_entity.type
_entity.pdbx_description
1 polymer ?
#
loop_
_entity_poly.entity_id
_entity_poly.type
_entity_poly.pdbx_seq_one_letter_code
_entity_poly.pdbx_strand_id
1 'polypeptide(L)'
;MIQLEMENIINEINISAWQSKSDWFYITLFKTHTDTNNLFLEKESENIRAFQPIMNQESVQLGFHMRNNIEYFDIEQDISNNMAFINLHYPTSSLTDIVNLDKNILNKTSQNSRNSIYKWLYLSGSALIVNGLINQKSYNNWQTQSGIAIISISILSKKIFKN
;
A
#
# COMPACT_ATOMS: atom_id res chain seq x y z
N MET A 1 5.54 -10.14 0.20
CA MET A 1 5.29 -11.54 -0.15
C MET A 1 5.87 -12.41 0.94
N ILE A 2 5.12 -13.41 1.40
CA ILE A 2 5.59 -14.51 2.25
C ILE A 2 5.63 -15.74 1.36
N GLN A 3 6.76 -16.45 1.35
CA GLN A 3 6.92 -17.71 0.63
C GLN A 3 6.91 -18.85 1.65
N LEU A 4 6.11 -19.86 1.38
CA LEU A 4 6.03 -21.09 2.17
C LEU A 4 6.55 -22.24 1.32
N GLU A 5 7.66 -22.83 1.76
CA GLU A 5 8.19 -24.07 1.21
C GLU A 5 7.68 -25.24 2.06
N MET A 6 7.16 -26.27 1.41
CA MET A 6 6.54 -27.41 2.08
C MET A 6 7.16 -28.71 1.57
N GLU A 7 7.40 -29.67 2.47
CA GLU A 7 7.88 -31.00 2.08
C GLU A 7 6.87 -31.73 1.19
N ASN A 8 5.57 -31.53 1.46
CA ASN A 8 4.47 -32.13 0.73
C ASN A 8 3.47 -31.06 0.31
N ILE A 9 2.82 -31.28 -0.83
CA ILE A 9 1.79 -30.38 -1.30
C ILE A 9 0.56 -30.38 -0.38
N ILE A 10 0.13 -29.18 0.01
CA ILE A 10 -1.10 -28.95 0.77
C ILE A 10 -2.13 -28.38 -0.19
N ASN A 11 -3.32 -28.98 -0.30
CA ASN A 11 -4.38 -28.41 -1.14
C ASN A 11 -4.68 -26.97 -0.70
N GLU A 12 -4.82 -26.04 -1.65
CA GLU A 12 -5.16 -24.62 -1.41
C GLU A 12 -6.31 -24.43 -0.42
N ILE A 13 -7.35 -25.29 -0.46
CA ILE A 13 -8.48 -25.23 0.48
C ILE A 13 -8.09 -25.41 1.95
N ASN A 14 -6.91 -26.00 2.21
CA ASN A 14 -6.35 -26.22 3.53
C ASN A 14 -5.38 -25.09 3.94
N ILE A 15 -5.25 -24.03 3.15
CA ILE A 15 -4.48 -22.84 3.50
C ILE A 15 -5.48 -21.70 3.68
N SER A 16 -5.45 -21.06 4.85
CA SER A 16 -6.21 -19.83 5.07
C SER A 16 -5.32 -18.76 5.67
N ALA A 17 -5.64 -17.50 5.42
CA ALA A 17 -4.94 -16.40 6.05
C ALA A 17 -5.94 -15.34 6.53
N TRP A 18 -5.56 -14.64 7.58
CA TRP A 18 -6.38 -13.57 8.14
C TRP A 18 -5.53 -12.58 8.95
N GLN A 19 -6.00 -11.35 9.04
CA GLN A 19 -5.35 -10.31 9.83
C GLN A 19 -6.17 -9.97 11.07
N SER A 20 -5.50 -9.89 12.20
CA SER A 20 -6.05 -9.42 13.47
C SER A 20 -6.00 -7.89 13.57
N LYS A 21 -6.83 -7.32 14.46
CA LYS A 21 -6.80 -5.90 14.84
C LYS A 21 -5.54 -5.49 15.62
N SER A 22 -4.69 -6.46 15.98
CA SER A 22 -3.49 -6.28 16.79
C SER A 22 -2.19 -6.36 15.97
N ASP A 23 -2.26 -5.98 14.69
CA ASP A 23 -1.14 -6.03 13.72
C ASP A 23 -0.56 -7.43 13.46
N TRP A 24 -1.20 -8.48 13.97
CA TRP A 24 -0.85 -9.86 13.66
C TRP A 24 -1.53 -10.31 12.38
N PHE A 25 -0.74 -10.89 11.49
CA PHE A 25 -1.20 -11.64 10.32
C PHE A 25 -0.95 -13.12 10.55
N TYR A 26 -1.95 -13.94 10.29
CA TYR A 26 -1.90 -15.37 10.54
C TYR A 26 -2.12 -16.13 9.25
N ILE A 27 -1.30 -17.14 9.02
CA ILE A 27 -1.52 -18.16 8.00
C ILE A 27 -1.78 -19.47 8.73
N THR A 28 -2.88 -20.15 8.42
CA THR A 28 -3.24 -21.44 9.00
C THR A 28 -3.16 -22.52 7.93
N LEU A 29 -2.35 -23.54 8.20
CA LEU A 29 -2.18 -24.73 7.39
C LEU A 29 -2.93 -25.88 8.06
N PHE A 30 -4.05 -26.30 7.49
CA PHE A 30 -4.87 -27.39 7.99
C PHE A 30 -4.33 -28.75 7.54
N LYS A 31 -4.52 -29.76 8.39
CA LYS A 31 -4.04 -31.14 8.18
C LYS A 31 -2.52 -31.23 8.02
N THR A 32 -1.81 -30.31 8.65
CA THR A 32 -0.34 -30.23 8.61
C THR A 32 0.22 -30.44 10.00
N HIS A 33 1.30 -31.20 10.09
CA HIS A 33 2.10 -31.36 11.31
C HIS A 33 3.54 -31.02 10.94
N THR A 34 4.24 -30.27 11.79
CA THR A 34 5.64 -29.91 11.57
C THR A 34 6.35 -29.75 12.90
N ASP A 35 7.68 -29.86 12.92
CA ASP A 35 8.46 -29.53 14.11
C ASP A 35 8.70 -28.02 14.15
N THR A 36 8.20 -27.34 15.20
CA THR A 36 8.34 -25.89 15.36
C THR A 36 9.79 -25.43 15.42
N ASN A 37 10.73 -26.30 15.81
CA ASN A 37 12.16 -25.96 15.86
C ASN A 37 12.76 -25.73 14.46
N ASN A 38 12.09 -26.25 13.42
CA ASN A 38 12.52 -26.09 12.03
C ASN A 38 11.79 -24.93 11.33
N LEU A 39 10.84 -24.27 12.00
CA LEU A 39 10.15 -23.10 11.47
C LEU A 39 10.91 -21.82 11.87
N PHE A 40 11.61 -21.24 10.92
CA PHE A 40 12.25 -19.95 11.09
C PHE A 40 12.06 -19.08 9.86
N LEU A 41 12.13 -17.77 10.06
CA LEU A 41 12.23 -16.83 8.95
C LEU A 41 13.63 -16.95 8.34
N GLU A 42 13.72 -17.48 7.12
CA GLU A 42 15.00 -17.58 6.41
C GLU A 42 15.64 -16.20 6.16
N LYS A 43 14.80 -15.18 5.97
CA LYS A 43 15.24 -13.80 5.71
C LYS A 43 14.51 -12.81 6.59
N GLU A 44 15.26 -11.89 7.19
CA GLU A 44 14.67 -10.73 7.86
C GLU A 44 13.92 -9.85 6.85
N SER A 45 12.69 -9.52 7.20
CA SER A 45 11.84 -8.60 6.44
C SER A 45 11.67 -7.32 7.21
N GLU A 46 11.87 -6.18 6.56
CA GLU A 46 11.59 -4.87 7.17
C GLU A 46 10.12 -4.73 7.58
N ASN A 47 9.21 -5.52 7.03
CA ASN A 47 7.78 -5.45 7.32
C ASN A 47 7.34 -6.38 8.45
N ILE A 48 8.21 -7.26 8.96
CA ILE A 48 7.89 -8.22 10.02
C ILE A 48 8.69 -7.87 11.27
N ARG A 49 8.00 -7.69 12.40
CA ARG A 49 8.60 -7.42 13.71
C ARG A 49 8.92 -8.70 14.47
N ALA A 50 8.04 -9.68 14.36
CA ALA A 50 8.17 -10.95 15.06
C ALA A 50 7.47 -12.06 14.26
N PHE A 51 7.94 -13.28 14.47
CA PHE A 51 7.36 -14.49 13.93
C PHE A 51 7.12 -15.48 15.06
N GLN A 52 5.93 -16.10 15.06
CA GLN A 52 5.53 -17.04 16.08
C GLN A 52 4.75 -18.21 15.44
N PRO A 53 5.31 -19.42 15.41
CA PRO A 53 4.55 -20.61 15.08
C PRO A 53 3.68 -21.05 16.26
N ILE A 54 2.46 -21.49 15.97
CA ILE A 54 1.48 -22.01 16.93
C ILE A 54 0.98 -23.34 16.37
N MET A 55 1.13 -24.42 17.13
CA MET A 55 0.65 -25.75 16.72
C MET A 55 -0.61 -26.14 17.45
N ASN A 56 -1.52 -26.73 16.69
CA ASN A 56 -2.68 -27.46 17.19
C ASN A 56 -2.64 -28.90 16.65
N GLN A 57 -3.50 -29.77 17.17
CA GLN A 57 -3.57 -31.17 16.76
C GLN A 57 -3.93 -31.37 15.27
N GLU A 58 -4.55 -30.38 14.63
CA GLU A 58 -5.03 -30.49 13.24
C GLU A 58 -4.49 -29.39 12.32
N SER A 59 -3.70 -28.46 12.85
CA SER A 59 -3.21 -27.33 12.06
C SER A 59 -1.93 -26.73 12.63
N VAL A 60 -1.17 -26.10 11.74
CA VAL A 60 -0.06 -25.22 12.08
C VAL A 60 -0.47 -23.80 11.70
N GLN A 61 -0.38 -22.88 12.65
CA GLN A 61 -0.64 -21.47 12.43
C GLN A 61 0.66 -20.68 12.54
N LEU A 62 0.97 -19.92 11.50
CA LEU A 62 2.13 -19.07 11.37
C LEU A 62 1.71 -17.63 11.64
N GLY A 63 2.11 -17.10 12.80
CA GLY A 63 1.85 -15.73 13.19
C GLY A 63 3.00 -14.80 12.80
N PHE A 64 2.66 -13.71 12.11
CA PHE A 64 3.59 -12.65 11.72
C PHE A 64 3.11 -11.34 12.33
N HIS A 65 3.90 -10.74 13.21
CA HIS A 65 3.60 -9.42 13.74
C HIS A 65 4.10 -8.37 12.75
N MET A 66 3.18 -7.68 12.09
CA MET A 66 3.49 -6.80 10.97
C MET A 66 3.88 -5.40 11.43
N ARG A 67 4.73 -4.71 10.67
CA ARG A 67 5.02 -3.27 10.88
C ARG A 67 3.94 -2.37 10.30
N ASN A 68 3.30 -2.84 9.22
CA ASN A 68 2.33 -2.10 8.44
C ASN A 68 1.06 -2.92 8.31
N ASN A 69 -0.08 -2.25 8.33
CA ASN A 69 -1.38 -2.89 8.12
C ASN A 69 -1.46 -3.44 6.68
N ILE A 70 -1.96 -4.66 6.53
CA ILE A 70 -2.22 -5.24 5.20
C ILE A 70 -3.59 -4.75 4.73
N GLU A 71 -3.68 -4.22 3.53
CA GLU A 71 -4.95 -3.76 2.94
C GLU A 71 -5.69 -4.94 2.31
N TYR A 72 -4.96 -5.76 1.57
CA TYR A 72 -5.46 -6.96 0.92
C TYR A 72 -4.35 -8.00 0.79
N PHE A 73 -4.72 -9.27 0.69
CA PHE A 73 -3.79 -10.36 0.42
C PHE A 73 -4.43 -11.37 -0.53
N ASP A 74 -3.58 -12.07 -1.26
CA ASP A 74 -3.95 -13.21 -2.10
C ASP A 74 -2.97 -14.37 -1.86
N ILE A 75 -3.44 -15.57 -2.18
CA ILE A 75 -2.70 -16.82 -2.01
C ILE A 75 -2.59 -17.46 -3.39
N GLU A 76 -1.37 -17.74 -3.80
CA GLU A 76 -1.06 -18.47 -5.04
C GLU A 76 -0.28 -19.73 -4.68
N GLN A 77 -0.51 -20.82 -5.42
CA GLN A 77 0.17 -22.08 -5.18
C GLN A 77 0.97 -22.54 -6.39
N ASP A 78 2.21 -22.92 -6.17
CA ASP A 78 3.02 -23.66 -7.13
C ASP A 78 3.08 -25.13 -6.73
N ILE A 79 2.18 -25.89 -7.34
CA ILE A 79 2.02 -27.34 -7.18
C ILE A 79 3.29 -28.09 -7.57
N SER A 80 4.02 -27.60 -8.57
CA SER A 80 5.19 -28.32 -9.12
C SER A 80 6.39 -28.30 -8.19
N ASN A 81 6.49 -27.27 -7.35
CA ASN A 81 7.59 -27.06 -6.43
C ASN A 81 7.17 -27.15 -4.95
N ASN A 82 5.94 -27.61 -4.65
CA ASN A 82 5.38 -27.63 -3.30
C ASN A 82 5.49 -26.29 -2.56
N MET A 83 5.23 -25.19 -3.27
CA MET A 83 5.32 -23.83 -2.71
C MET A 83 3.97 -23.15 -2.66
N ALA A 84 3.78 -22.28 -1.67
CA ALA A 84 2.67 -21.34 -1.62
C ALA A 84 3.20 -19.92 -1.39
N PHE A 85 2.61 -18.97 -2.11
CA PHE A 85 2.97 -17.56 -2.07
C PHE A 85 1.79 -16.78 -1.50
N ILE A 86 2.04 -16.01 -0.45
CA ILE A 86 1.07 -15.09 0.12
C ILE A 86 1.53 -13.68 -0.23
N ASN A 87 0.82 -13.08 -1.17
CA ASN A 87 1.09 -11.72 -1.61
C ASN A 87 0.39 -10.75 -0.66
N LEU A 88 1.16 -9.81 -0.10
CA LEU A 88 0.68 -8.84 0.87
C LEU A 88 0.69 -7.47 0.21
N HIS A 89 -0.48 -6.85 0.11
CA HIS A 89 -0.66 -5.52 -0.45
C HIS A 89 -0.83 -4.53 0.69
N TYR A 90 0.11 -3.61 0.80
CA TYR A 90 0.10 -2.56 1.80
C TYR A 90 -0.55 -1.31 1.21
N PRO A 91 -1.23 -0.50 2.05
CA PRO A 91 -1.70 0.79 1.61
C PRO A 91 -0.50 1.61 1.15
N THR A 92 -0.51 1.98 -0.12
CA THR A 92 0.40 3.02 -0.61
C THR A 92 0.11 4.29 0.17
N SER A 93 1.15 5.06 0.51
CA SER A 93 1.03 6.29 1.29
C SER A 93 -0.21 7.06 0.88
N SER A 94 -1.10 7.29 1.84
CA SER A 94 -2.40 7.86 1.57
C SER A 94 -2.20 9.21 0.87
N LEU A 95 -3.07 9.57 -0.08
CA LEU A 95 -3.04 10.93 -0.66
C LEU A 95 -3.04 12.01 0.43
N THR A 96 -3.58 11.70 1.62
CA THR A 96 -3.50 12.53 2.83
C THR A 96 -2.07 12.81 3.30
N ASP A 97 -1.12 11.88 3.17
CA ASP A 97 0.29 12.11 3.50
C ASP A 97 0.94 13.09 2.51
N ILE A 98 0.59 12.99 1.23
CA ILE A 98 1.00 13.95 0.19
C ILE A 98 0.38 15.33 0.46
N VAL A 99 -0.92 15.39 0.76
CA VAL A 99 -1.64 16.62 1.09
C VAL A 99 -1.10 17.29 2.36
N ASN A 100 -0.68 16.51 3.36
CA ASN A 100 -0.08 17.04 4.59
C ASN A 100 1.35 17.53 4.36
N LEU A 101 2.11 16.90 3.47
CA LEU A 101 3.39 17.41 2.98
C LEU A 101 3.21 18.77 2.28
N ASP A 102 2.18 18.90 1.45
CA ASP A 102 1.82 20.14 0.76
C ASP A 102 1.45 21.28 1.72
N LYS A 103 0.71 21.01 2.81
CA LYS A 103 0.38 22.03 3.82
C LYS A 103 1.62 22.62 4.49
N ASN A 104 2.63 21.79 4.76
CA ASN A 104 3.90 22.25 5.33
C ASN A 104 4.74 23.07 4.33
N ILE A 105 4.64 22.76 3.03
CA ILE A 105 5.27 23.53 1.95
C ILE A 105 4.55 24.87 1.73
N LEU A 106 3.20 24.89 1.82
CA LEU A 106 2.38 26.10 1.74
C LEU A 106 2.75 27.12 2.83
N ASN A 107 2.95 26.67 4.07
CA ASN A 107 3.38 27.54 5.17
C ASN A 107 4.78 28.16 4.98
N LYS A 108 5.65 27.53 4.17
CA LYS A 108 7.00 28.03 3.84
C LYS A 108 7.06 28.93 2.59
N THR A 109 6.00 28.98 1.77
CA THR A 109 6.03 29.64 0.44
C THR A 109 5.46 31.07 0.42
N SER A 110 5.10 31.63 1.58
CA SER A 110 4.55 32.99 1.68
C SER A 110 5.58 34.12 1.54
N GLN A 111 6.88 33.82 1.36
CA GLN A 111 7.94 34.85 1.40
C GLN A 111 8.57 35.27 0.05
N ASN A 112 8.03 34.92 -1.13
CA ASN A 112 8.54 35.53 -2.38
C ASN A 112 7.52 35.60 -3.54
N SER A 113 7.15 36.81 -3.96
CA SER A 113 5.83 37.12 -4.55
C SER A 113 5.61 36.76 -6.04
N ARG A 114 6.65 36.39 -6.80
CA ARG A 114 6.48 35.96 -8.22
C ARG A 114 6.64 34.46 -8.43
N ASN A 115 7.53 33.83 -7.66
CA ASN A 115 7.70 32.38 -7.69
C ASN A 115 6.57 31.62 -6.99
N SER A 116 5.80 32.33 -6.16
CA SER A 116 4.68 31.76 -5.41
C SER A 116 3.43 31.57 -6.27
N ILE A 117 3.13 32.49 -7.20
CA ILE A 117 1.83 32.47 -7.90
C ILE A 117 1.66 31.28 -8.85
N TYR A 118 2.70 30.89 -9.59
CA TYR A 118 2.61 29.70 -10.45
C TYR A 118 2.51 28.42 -9.62
N LYS A 119 3.21 28.33 -8.49
CA LYS A 119 3.11 27.19 -7.58
C LYS A 119 1.71 27.08 -6.99
N TRP A 120 1.14 28.21 -6.57
CA TRP A 120 -0.24 28.30 -6.11
C TRP A 120 -1.25 27.85 -7.18
N LEU A 121 -1.07 28.28 -8.44
CA LEU A 121 -1.94 27.86 -9.55
C LEU A 121 -1.81 26.36 -9.85
N TYR A 122 -0.60 25.81 -9.88
CA TYR A 122 -0.42 24.36 -10.04
C TYR A 122 -1.13 23.58 -8.91
N LEU A 123 -0.92 23.99 -7.66
CA LEU A 123 -1.51 23.34 -6.50
C LEU A 123 -3.04 23.40 -6.50
N SER A 124 -3.62 24.57 -6.75
CA SER A 124 -5.09 24.72 -6.78
C SER A 124 -5.72 23.95 -7.95
N GLY A 125 -5.06 23.94 -9.11
CA GLY A 125 -5.50 23.15 -10.26
C GLY A 125 -5.49 21.65 -9.99
N SER A 126 -4.41 21.13 -9.39
CA SER A 126 -4.30 19.72 -8.99
C SER A 126 -5.34 19.34 -7.94
N ALA A 127 -5.55 20.18 -6.92
CA ALA A 127 -6.55 19.94 -5.89
C ALA A 127 -7.98 19.89 -6.47
N LEU A 128 -8.30 20.75 -7.44
CA LEU A 128 -9.61 20.75 -8.11
C LEU A 128 -9.85 19.51 -8.96
N ILE A 129 -8.81 18.98 -9.65
CA ILE A 129 -8.90 17.72 -10.40
C ILE A 129 -9.17 16.55 -9.45
N VAL A 130 -8.41 16.45 -8.36
CA VAL A 130 -8.60 15.38 -7.35
C VAL A 130 -10.01 15.47 -6.76
N ASN A 131 -10.46 16.67 -6.37
CA ASN A 131 -11.80 16.87 -5.81
C ASN A 131 -12.92 16.54 -6.82
N GLY A 132 -12.71 16.87 -8.10
CA GLY A 132 -13.63 16.54 -9.19
C GLY A 132 -13.77 15.03 -9.39
N LEU A 133 -12.67 14.28 -9.36
CA LEU A 133 -12.62 12.83 -9.54
C LEU A 133 -13.20 12.05 -8.34
N ILE A 134 -12.98 12.52 -7.12
CA ILE A 134 -13.47 11.86 -5.90
C ILE A 134 -14.99 12.04 -5.75
N ASN A 135 -15.47 13.27 -5.91
CA ASN A 135 -16.88 13.57 -5.65
C ASN A 135 -17.78 13.18 -6.81
N GLN A 136 -17.24 13.03 -8.02
CA GLN A 136 -17.99 12.64 -9.20
C GLN A 136 -17.13 11.69 -10.02
N LYS A 137 -17.56 10.44 -10.17
CA LYS A 137 -16.87 9.38 -10.94
C LYS A 137 -16.78 9.66 -12.46
N SER A 138 -16.88 10.93 -12.88
CA SER A 138 -16.85 11.39 -14.27
C SER A 138 -15.77 12.44 -14.47
N TYR A 139 -14.90 12.21 -15.46
CA TYR A 139 -13.84 13.13 -15.87
C TYR A 139 -14.35 14.48 -16.39
N ASN A 140 -15.62 14.54 -16.82
CA ASN A 140 -16.22 15.71 -17.49
C ASN A 140 -16.84 16.74 -16.54
N ASN A 141 -16.47 16.71 -15.26
CA ASN A 141 -16.97 17.61 -14.25
C ASN A 141 -16.27 18.98 -14.30
N TRP A 142 -16.98 20.06 -13.97
CA TRP A 142 -16.49 21.44 -14.03
C TRP A 142 -15.27 21.69 -13.13
N GLN A 143 -15.17 21.02 -11.97
CA GLN A 143 -13.96 21.12 -11.12
C GLN A 143 -12.73 20.52 -11.82
N THR A 144 -12.88 19.36 -12.49
CA THR A 144 -11.81 18.72 -13.25
C THR A 144 -11.39 19.59 -14.45
N GLN A 145 -12.36 20.10 -15.20
CA GLN A 145 -12.11 20.99 -16.34
C GLN A 145 -11.42 22.30 -15.91
N SER A 146 -11.89 22.91 -14.82
CA SER A 146 -11.27 24.13 -14.27
C SER A 146 -9.86 23.87 -13.78
N GLY A 147 -9.60 22.72 -13.13
CA GLY A 147 -8.27 22.37 -12.67
C GLY A 147 -7.27 22.15 -13.80
N ILE A 148 -7.68 21.51 -14.90
CA ILE A 148 -6.86 21.33 -16.11
C ILE A 148 -6.55 22.68 -16.77
N ALA A 149 -7.54 23.58 -16.85
CA ALA A 149 -7.36 24.93 -17.40
C ALA A 149 -6.35 25.74 -16.58
N ILE A 150 -6.44 25.69 -15.25
CA ILE A 150 -5.52 26.39 -14.33
C ILE A 150 -4.08 25.85 -14.49
N ILE A 151 -3.89 24.53 -14.56
CA ILE A 151 -2.56 23.93 -14.81
C ILE A 151 -1.99 24.39 -16.16
N SER A 152 -2.82 24.40 -17.21
CA SER A 152 -2.42 24.85 -18.55
C SER A 152 -1.95 26.31 -18.55
N ILE A 153 -2.69 27.20 -17.89
CA ILE A 153 -2.32 28.61 -17.70
C ILE A 153 -1.00 28.73 -16.91
N SER A 154 -0.80 27.89 -15.91
CA SER A 154 0.43 27.88 -15.11
C SER A 154 1.66 27.47 -15.92
N ILE A 155 1.53 26.44 -16.77
CA ILE A 155 2.59 26.01 -17.72
C ILE A 155 2.92 27.14 -18.71
N LEU A 156 1.90 27.75 -19.32
CA LEU A 156 2.07 28.82 -20.29
C LEU A 156 2.70 30.06 -19.66
N SER A 157 2.25 30.46 -18.47
CA SER A 157 2.83 31.59 -17.74
C SER A 157 4.31 31.35 -17.42
N LYS A 158 4.67 30.14 -16.97
CA LYS A 158 6.08 29.77 -16.74
C LYS A 158 6.93 29.84 -18.01
N LYS A 159 6.35 29.55 -19.19
CA LYS A 159 7.05 29.63 -20.47
C LYS A 159 7.24 31.08 -20.96
N ILE A 160 6.26 31.96 -20.73
CA ILE A 160 6.31 33.37 -21.16
C ILE A 160 7.28 34.19 -20.30
N PHE A 161 7.32 33.96 -18.98
CA PHE A 161 8.14 34.73 -18.03
C PHE A 161 9.55 34.17 -17.79
N LYS A 162 9.97 33.14 -18.55
CA LYS A 162 11.34 32.58 -18.51
C LYS A 162 12.20 33.02 -19.71
N ASN A 163 11.64 33.80 -20.64
CA ASN A 163 12.39 34.64 -21.60
C ASN A 163 12.54 36.05 -21.03
#